data_AF-A0A0N5AFU6-F1
#
_entry.id   AF-A0A0N5AFU6-F1
#
_cell.length_a   1.000
_cell.length_b   1.000
_cell.length_c   1.000
_cell.angle_alpha   90.00
_cell.angle_beta   90.00
_cell.angle_gamma   90.00
#
_symmetry.space_group_name_H-M   'P 1'
#
loop_
_entity.id
_entity.type
_entity.pdbx_description
1 polymer ?
#
loop_
_entity_poly.entity_id
_entity_poly.type
_entity_poly.pdbx_seq_one_letter_code
_entity_poly.pdbx_strand_id
1 'polypeptide(L)'
;MASNNKIPENYQVLAPILKTPLTDKFSVMLSQQGRPCGFFEGQFYRCMEAFGSKLGRLYCDLEHRDYVECLTNEKSKKRWQAIRNERRRKFWKGELDRAFLDDHPKPGEFEPDYFSWNRIN
;
A
#
# COMPACT_ATOMS: atom_id res chain seq x y z
N MET A 1 -9.74 -7.73 -11.99
CA MET A 1 -10.81 -6.76 -11.64
C MET A 1 -10.15 -5.59 -10.94
N ALA A 2 -9.93 -4.48 -11.64
CA ALA A 2 -9.45 -3.26 -11.00
C ALA A 2 -10.55 -2.76 -10.05
N SER A 3 -10.26 -2.74 -8.75
CA SER A 3 -11.15 -2.05 -7.79
C SER A 3 -11.26 -0.61 -8.25
N ASN A 4 -12.48 -0.12 -8.47
CA ASN A 4 -12.80 1.25 -8.84
C ASN A 4 -12.52 2.23 -7.68
N ASN A 5 -11.28 2.26 -7.19
CA ASN A 5 -10.84 3.17 -6.13
C ASN A 5 -10.28 4.45 -6.76
N LYS A 6 -11.09 5.14 -7.57
CA LYS A 6 -10.72 6.49 -8.04
C LYS A 6 -10.63 7.41 -6.82
N ILE A 7 -9.67 8.34 -6.85
CA ILE A 7 -9.54 9.37 -5.81
C ILE A 7 -10.88 10.11 -5.70
N PRO A 8 -11.50 10.22 -4.50
CA PRO A 8 -12.81 10.83 -4.36
C PRO A 8 -12.77 12.31 -4.76
N GLU A 9 -13.87 12.84 -5.28
CA GLU A 9 -13.96 14.26 -5.68
C GLU A 9 -13.83 15.24 -4.50
N ASN A 10 -13.90 14.75 -3.27
CA ASN A 10 -13.67 15.54 -2.07
C ASN A 10 -12.25 15.37 -1.51
N TYR A 11 -11.35 14.70 -2.25
CA TYR A 11 -9.95 14.61 -1.87
C TYR A 11 -9.31 16.00 -2.02
N GLN A 12 -9.18 16.68 -0.89
CA GLN A 12 -8.36 17.88 -0.76
C GLN A 12 -7.04 17.44 -0.16
N VAL A 13 -5.93 17.83 -0.79
CA VAL A 13 -4.61 17.72 -0.16
C VAL A 13 -4.73 18.46 1.17
N LEU A 14 -4.52 17.74 2.28
CA LEU A 14 -4.64 18.26 3.65
C LEU A 14 -3.49 19.22 3.95
N ALA A 15 -3.43 20.33 3.23
CA ALA A 15 -2.60 21.46 3.60
C ALA A 15 -3.34 22.26 4.68
N PRO A 16 -2.70 22.58 5.81
CA PRO A 16 -3.32 23.45 6.79
C PRO A 16 -3.60 24.81 6.13
N ILE A 17 -4.83 25.30 6.29
CA ILE A 17 -5.26 26.61 5.75
C ILE A 17 -4.35 27.73 6.29
N LEU A 18 -3.86 27.57 7.52
CA LEU A 18 -2.89 28.46 8.14
C LEU A 18 -1.63 27.68 8.53
N LYS A 19 -0.49 28.02 7.93
CA LYS A 19 0.81 27.45 8.28
C LYS A 19 1.34 28.11 9.56
N THR A 20 1.31 27.37 10.66
CA THR A 20 1.90 27.75 11.95
C THR A 20 2.88 26.68 12.44
N PRO A 21 3.82 27.00 13.34
CA PRO A 21 4.72 26.01 13.93
C PRO A 21 3.99 24.85 14.63
N LEU A 22 2.79 25.11 15.18
CA LEU A 22 1.96 24.07 15.77
C LEU A 22 1.40 23.12 14.70
N THR A 23 0.76 23.68 13.66
CA THR A 23 0.17 22.89 12.57
C THR A 23 1.21 22.07 11.82
N ASP A 24 2.45 22.58 11.72
CA ASP A 24 3.55 21.88 11.06
C ASP A 24 4.07 20.69 11.88
N LYS A 25 4.00 20.75 13.21
CA LYS A 25 4.29 19.59 14.07
C LYS A 25 3.19 18.52 14.00
N PHE A 26 1.93 18.93 13.94
CA PHE A 26 0.81 17.98 13.86
C PHE A 26 0.67 17.32 12.48
N SER A 27 1.11 17.98 11.40
CA SER A 27 1.10 17.41 10.05
C SER A 27 2.02 16.19 9.93
N VAL A 28 3.20 16.24 10.56
CA VAL A 28 4.15 15.12 10.58
C VAL A 28 3.58 13.91 11.30
N MET A 29 2.81 14.11 12.38
CA MET A 29 2.20 13.00 13.15
C MET A 29 1.18 12.20 12.33
N LEU A 30 0.46 12.86 11.43
CA LEU A 30 -0.54 12.23 10.57
C LEU A 30 0.06 11.60 9.30
N SER A 31 1.30 11.96 8.99
CA SER A 31 2.03 11.41 7.84
C SER A 31 2.55 9.99 8.10
N GLN A 32 2.80 9.25 7.02
CA GLN A 32 3.52 7.98 7.04
C GLN A 32 5.03 8.15 6.89
N GLN A 33 5.56 9.37 7.08
CA GLN A 33 6.99 9.64 7.07
C GLN A 33 7.71 8.78 8.12
N GLY A 34 8.77 8.07 7.70
CA GLY A 34 9.53 7.15 8.55
C GLY A 34 8.84 5.80 8.83
N ARG A 35 7.66 5.54 8.24
CA ARG A 35 6.96 4.26 8.31
C ARG A 35 7.12 3.49 6.98
N PRO A 36 6.82 2.18 6.95
CA PRO A 36 6.90 1.37 5.73
C PRO A 36 6.19 1.96 4.50
N CYS A 37 5.07 2.65 4.70
CA CYS A 37 4.30 3.25 3.61
C CYS A 37 4.73 4.68 3.22
N GLY A 38 5.75 5.25 3.88
CA GLY A 38 6.21 6.62 3.63
C GLY A 38 6.74 6.83 2.21
N PHE A 39 7.32 5.80 1.60
CA PHE A 39 7.75 5.87 0.20
C PHE A 39 6.57 6.10 -0.76
N PHE A 40 5.50 5.32 -0.61
CA PHE A 40 4.30 5.44 -1.44
C PHE A 40 3.55 6.75 -1.18
N GLU A 41 3.48 7.18 0.08
CA GLU A 41 2.96 8.49 0.45
C GLU A 41 3.71 9.62 -0.28
N GLY A 42 5.05 9.56 -0.26
CA GLY A 42 5.90 10.53 -0.95
C GLY A 42 5.69 10.55 -2.46
N GLN A 43 5.58 9.39 -3.12
CA GLN A 43 5.31 9.31 -4.56
C GLN A 43 3.94 9.90 -4.92
N PHE A 44 2.92 9.57 -4.14
CA PHE A 44 1.57 10.09 -4.34
C PHE A 44 1.52 11.62 -4.21
N TYR A 45 2.11 12.19 -3.16
CA TYR A 45 2.10 13.64 -2.99
C TYR A 45 2.99 14.36 -4.01
N ARG A 46 4.09 13.78 -4.47
CA ARG A 46 4.89 14.32 -5.59
C ARG A 46 4.07 14.42 -6.88
N CYS A 47 3.29 13.38 -7.20
CA CYS A 47 2.38 13.42 -8.35
C CYS A 47 1.30 14.50 -8.17
N MET A 48 0.68 14.57 -6.99
CA MET A 48 -0.35 15.57 -6.68
C MET A 48 0.18 17.00 -6.71
N GLU A 49 1.44 17.22 -6.33
CA GLU A 49 2.12 18.51 -6.41
C GLU A 49 2.36 18.91 -7.88
N ALA A 50 2.81 17.98 -8.72
CA ALA A 50 3.07 18.24 -10.13
C ALA A 50 1.81 18.60 -10.94
N PHE A 51 0.70 17.91 -10.69
CA PHE A 51 -0.56 18.12 -11.45
C PHE A 51 -1.59 19.01 -10.74
N GLY A 52 -1.43 19.25 -9.43
CA GLY A 52 -2.41 19.94 -8.61
C GLY A 52 -3.67 19.12 -8.31
N SER A 53 -4.56 19.67 -7.48
CA SER A 53 -5.72 18.94 -6.93
C SER A 53 -6.76 18.50 -7.96
N LYS A 54 -6.91 19.23 -9.07
CA LYS A 54 -7.94 18.96 -10.10
C LYS A 54 -7.49 17.88 -11.08
N LEU A 55 -6.30 18.03 -11.67
CA LEU A 55 -5.75 17.08 -12.64
C LEU A 55 -5.14 15.86 -11.95
N GLY A 56 -4.58 16.02 -10.75
CA GLY A 56 -3.99 14.92 -9.99
C GLY A 56 -4.96 13.79 -9.69
N ARG A 57 -6.27 14.06 -9.59
CA ARG A 57 -7.30 13.00 -9.42
C ARG A 57 -7.39 12.04 -10.60
N LEU A 58 -7.09 12.54 -11.81
CA LEU A 58 -7.14 11.74 -13.02
C LEU A 58 -5.82 11.00 -13.24
N TYR A 59 -4.69 11.69 -13.02
CA TYR A 59 -3.38 11.17 -13.36
C TYR A 59 -2.72 10.38 -12.21
N CYS A 60 -2.91 10.78 -10.96
CA CYS A 60 -2.23 10.19 -9.79
C CYS A 60 -2.99 9.01 -9.16
N ASP A 61 -3.89 8.39 -9.91
CA ASP A 61 -4.73 7.29 -9.41
C ASP A 61 -3.92 6.01 -9.15
N LEU A 62 -2.86 5.76 -9.93
CA LEU A 62 -1.99 4.61 -9.73
C LEU A 62 -1.23 4.73 -8.40
N GLU A 63 -0.58 5.86 -8.17
CA GLU A 63 0.18 6.16 -6.96
C GLU A 63 -0.71 6.15 -5.73
N HIS A 64 -1.93 6.69 -5.85
CA HIS A 64 -2.93 6.63 -4.79
C HIS A 64 -3.33 5.19 -4.44
N ARG A 65 -3.58 4.35 -5.45
CA ARG A 65 -3.96 2.95 -5.22
C ARG A 65 -2.84 2.15 -4.59
N ASP A 66 -1.60 2.44 -4.91
CA ASP A 66 -0.44 1.78 -4.30
C ASP A 66 -0.25 2.24 -2.85
N TYR A 67 -0.44 3.53 -2.57
CA TYR A 67 -0.44 4.04 -1.20
C TYR A 67 -1.55 3.42 -0.34
N VAL A 68 -2.78 3.35 -0.86
CA VAL A 68 -3.92 2.70 -0.17
C VAL A 68 -3.69 1.20 0.00
N GLU A 69 -3.07 0.53 -0.98
CA GLU A 69 -2.72 -0.88 -0.86
C GLU A 69 -1.71 -1.10 0.26
N CYS A 70 -0.69 -0.25 0.39
CA CYS A 70 0.27 -0.36 1.49
C CYS A 70 -0.41 -0.19 2.87
N LEU A 71 -1.35 0.75 3.00
CA LEU A 71 -2.06 0.99 4.26
C LEU A 71 -3.01 -0.16 4.65
N THR A 72 -3.70 -0.74 3.66
CA THR A 72 -4.78 -1.72 3.91
C THR A 72 -4.36 -3.17 3.71
N ASN A 73 -3.31 -3.41 2.92
CA ASN A 73 -2.81 -4.72 2.47
C ASN A 73 -3.90 -5.61 1.83
N GLU A 74 -4.93 -5.00 1.25
CA GLU A 74 -6.13 -5.70 0.79
C GLU A 74 -5.82 -6.62 -0.41
N LYS A 75 -5.06 -6.14 -1.40
CA LYS A 75 -4.70 -6.93 -2.59
C LYS A 75 -3.80 -8.10 -2.21
N SER A 76 -2.80 -7.84 -1.37
CA SER A 76 -1.90 -8.87 -0.83
C SER A 76 -2.67 -9.96 -0.07
N LYS A 77 -3.63 -9.59 0.78
CA LYS A 77 -4.48 -10.55 1.51
C LYS A 77 -5.37 -11.38 0.57
N LYS A 78 -6.00 -10.74 -0.41
CA LYS A 78 -6.81 -11.44 -1.44
C LYS A 78 -5.96 -12.41 -2.27
N ARG A 79 -4.75 -12.00 -2.67
CA ARG A 79 -3.81 -12.86 -3.39
C ARG A 79 -3.43 -14.08 -2.57
N TRP A 80 -3.07 -13.89 -1.30
CA TRP A 80 -2.75 -15.00 -0.40
C TRP A 80 -3.93 -15.97 -0.23
N GLN A 81 -5.14 -15.44 -0.04
CA GLN A 81 -6.36 -16.27 0.05
C GLN A 81 -6.59 -17.08 -1.24
N ALA A 82 -6.44 -16.47 -2.41
CA ALA A 82 -6.60 -17.17 -3.69
C ALA A 82 -5.59 -18.31 -3.85
N ILE A 83 -4.30 -18.06 -3.56
CA ILE A 83 -3.24 -19.08 -3.61
C ILE A 83 -3.54 -20.22 -2.63
N ARG A 84 -3.96 -19.88 -1.41
CA ARG A 84 -4.32 -20.84 -0.35
C ARG A 84 -5.48 -21.73 -0.77
N ASN A 85 -6.53 -21.15 -1.36
CA ASN A 85 -7.71 -21.87 -1.80
C ASN A 85 -7.41 -22.79 -2.98
N GLU A 86 -6.62 -22.32 -3.94
CA GLU A 86 -6.20 -23.13 -5.08
C GLU A 86 -5.35 -24.34 -4.66
N ARG A 87 -4.42 -24.18 -3.73
CA ARG A 87 -3.65 -25.32 -3.20
C ARG A 87 -4.53 -26.35 -2.50
N ARG A 88 -5.49 -25.91 -1.68
CA ARG A 88 -6.46 -26.80 -1.04
C ARG A 88 -7.32 -27.54 -2.05
N ARG A 89 -7.78 -26.85 -3.10
CA ARG A 89 -8.54 -27.45 -4.20
C ARG A 89 -7.75 -28.58 -4.88
N LYS A 90 -6.47 -28.34 -5.20
CA LYS A 90 -5.60 -29.36 -5.82
C LYS A 90 -5.33 -30.55 -4.91
N PHE A 91 -5.13 -30.31 -3.60
CA PHE A 91 -4.97 -31.38 -2.61
C PHE A 91 -6.23 -32.24 -2.50
N TRP A 92 -7.41 -31.64 -2.41
CA TRP A 92 -8.67 -32.40 -2.37
C TRP A 92 -8.95 -33.18 -3.65
N LYS A 93 -8.45 -32.73 -4.79
CA LYS A 93 -8.53 -33.45 -6.06
C LYS A 93 -7.50 -34.60 -6.16
N GLY A 94 -6.55 -34.68 -5.23
CA GLY A 94 -5.46 -35.68 -5.26
C GLY A 94 -4.33 -35.35 -6.24
N GLU A 95 -4.27 -34.12 -6.78
CA GLU A 95 -3.15 -33.67 -7.65
C GLU A 95 -1.88 -33.36 -6.84
N LEU A 96 -2.04 -33.08 -5.55
CA LEU A 96 -0.95 -32.81 -4.61
C LEU A 96 -1.05 -33.79 -3.45
N ASP A 97 0.08 -34.32 -3.02
CA ASP A 97 0.19 -35.20 -1.85
C ASP A 97 -0.17 -34.46 -0.54
N ARG A 98 0.13 -33.15 -0.46
CA ARG A 98 -0.17 -32.31 0.71
C ARG A 98 -0.63 -30.91 0.29
N ALA A 99 -1.51 -30.31 1.09
CA ALA A 99 -2.06 -28.98 0.82
C ALA A 99 -1.04 -27.84 0.95
N PHE A 100 -0.11 -27.95 1.90
CA PHE A 100 0.96 -26.98 2.13
C PHE A 100 2.28 -27.74 2.37
N LEU A 101 3.39 -27.10 2.02
CA LEU A 101 4.73 -27.61 2.29
C LEU A 101 5.05 -27.36 3.78
N ASP A 102 5.75 -28.29 4.41
CA ASP A 102 6.18 -28.13 5.81
C ASP A 102 7.32 -27.10 5.96
N ASP A 103 8.07 -26.87 4.87
CA ASP A 103 9.16 -25.91 4.81
C ASP A 103 8.61 -24.49 4.61
N HIS A 104 8.06 -23.93 5.69
CA HIS A 104 7.65 -22.55 5.78
C HIS A 104 8.46 -21.81 6.85
N PRO A 105 8.78 -20.52 6.67
CA PRO A 105 9.40 -19.73 7.72
C PRO A 105 8.52 -19.76 8.97
N LYS A 106 9.14 -19.91 10.15
CA LYS A 106 8.37 -19.95 11.39
C LYS A 106 7.70 -18.60 11.64
N PRO A 107 6.56 -18.55 12.36
CA PRO A 107 5.96 -17.29 12.74
C PRO A 107 6.99 -16.39 13.44
N GLY A 108 7.25 -15.20 12.88
CA GLY A 108 8.23 -14.24 13.40
C GLY A 108 9.63 -14.29 12.76
N GLU A 109 9.96 -15.31 11.97
CA GLU A 109 11.23 -15.34 11.20
C GLU A 109 11.14 -14.56 9.88
N PHE A 110 9.93 -14.37 9.35
CA PHE A 110 9.72 -13.58 8.14
C PHE A 110 9.61 -12.09 8.49
N GLU A 111 10.67 -11.35 8.16
CA GLU A 111 10.64 -9.88 8.14
C GLU A 111 10.32 -9.41 6.71
N PRO A 112 9.24 -8.65 6.50
CA PRO A 112 8.96 -8.07 5.19
C PRO A 112 10.05 -7.06 4.83
N ASP A 113 10.69 -7.26 3.68
CA ASP A 113 11.67 -6.32 3.15
C ASP A 113 10.97 -5.07 2.61
N TYR A 114 10.87 -4.04 3.44
CA TYR A 114 10.34 -2.73 3.07
C TYR A 114 11.36 -1.91 2.28
N PHE A 115 11.79 -2.43 1.14
CA PHE A 115 12.79 -1.78 0.29
C PHE A 115 14.10 -1.48 1.02
N SER A 116 14.49 -2.29 2.02
CA SER A 116 15.70 -2.09 2.82
C SER A 116 16.98 -2.05 1.96
N TRP A 117 16.92 -2.66 0.77
CA TRP A 117 18.00 -2.68 -0.22
C TRP A 117 17.91 -1.59 -1.30
N ASN A 118 16.79 -0.88 -1.44
CA ASN A 118 16.67 0.24 -2.38
C ASN A 118 17.01 1.55 -1.66
N ARG A 119 18.31 1.84 -1.48
CA ARG A 119 18.74 3.15 -0.98
C ARG A 119 18.45 4.21 -2.03
N ILE A 120 17.69 5.23 -1.65
CA ILE A 120 17.54 6.46 -2.41
C ILE A 120 18.78 7.29 -2.05
N ASN A 121 19.80 7.29 -2.92
CA ASN A 121 20.95 8.20 -2.83
C ASN A 121 20.55 9.62 -3.24
#